data_AF-A0A7J8ZCP0-F1
#
_entry.id   AF-A0A7J8ZCP0-F1
#
_cell.length_a   1.000
_cell.length_b   1.000
_cell.length_c   1.000
_cell.angle_alpha   90.00
_cell.angle_beta   90.00
_cell.angle_gamma   90.00
#
_symmetry.space_group_name_H-M   'P 1'
#
loop_
_entity.id
_entity.type
_entity.pdbx_description
1 polymer ?
#
loop_
_entity_poly.entity_id
_entity_poly.type
_entity_poly.pdbx_seq_one_letter_code
_entity_poly.pdbx_strand_id
1 'polypeptide(L)' 'MLKLMIFFAEAEVNGAELDVNTQIEIVFKSLTKEFVSFRVAYKLGNKALTLTQLMKELQSY' A
#
# COMPACT_ATOMS: atom_id res chain seq x y z
N MET A 1 -0.48 9.40 -0.41
CA MET A 1 -1.22 8.57 -1.39
C MET A 1 -0.78 8.84 -2.83
N LEU A 2 -1.05 10.03 -3.39
CA LEU A 2 -0.64 10.39 -4.77
C LEU A 2 0.87 10.16 -5.04
N LYS A 3 1.75 10.53 -4.11
CA LYS A 3 3.21 10.31 -4.25
C LYS A 3 3.59 8.83 -4.39
N LEU A 4 2.89 7.92 -3.72
CA LEU A 4 3.18 6.48 -3.80
C LEU A 4 2.68 5.88 -5.12
N MET A 5 1.54 6.36 -5.64
CA MET A 5 1.05 5.95 -6.96
C MET A 5 2.01 6.38 -8.07
N ILE A 6 2.52 7.61 -7.99
CA ILE A 6 3.54 8.12 -8.92
C ILE A 6 4.80 7.26 -8.82
N PHE A 7 5.28 6.97 -7.61
CA PHE A 7 6.44 6.11 -7.40
C PHE A 7 6.27 4.72 -8.01
N PHE A 8 5.11 4.07 -7.84
CA PHE A 8 4.88 2.75 -8.44
C PHE A 8 4.81 2.80 -9.97
N ALA A 9 4.16 3.82 -10.53
CA ALA A 9 4.13 4.02 -11.98
C ALA A 9 5.53 4.27 -12.55
N GLU A 10 6.36 5.08 -11.88
CA GLU A 10 7.75 5.30 -12.26
C GLU A 10 8.59 4.01 -12.14
N ALA A 11 8.40 3.23 -11.08
CA ALA A 11 9.09 1.96 -10.92
C ALA A 11 8.75 0.97 -12.06
N GLU A 12 7.48 0.88 -12.45
CA GLU A 12 7.00 0.06 -13.56
C GLU A 12 7.61 0.52 -14.90
N VAL A 13 7.60 1.83 -15.18
CA VAL A 13 8.24 2.41 -16.38
C VAL A 13 9.73 2.10 -16.45
N ASN A 14 10.40 2.04 -15.29
CA ASN A 14 11.82 1.71 -15.19
C ASN A 14 12.11 0.20 -15.17
N GLY A 15 11.10 -0.64 -15.44
CA GLY A 15 11.25 -2.10 -15.54
C GLY A 15 11.31 -2.83 -14.20
N ALA A 16 10.96 -2.18 -13.09
CA ALA A 16 10.82 -2.85 -11.81
C ALA A 16 9.50 -3.62 -11.75
N GLU A 17 9.58 -4.94 -11.60
CA GLU A 17 8.40 -5.79 -11.38
C GLU A 17 8.07 -5.84 -9.88
N LEU A 18 7.31 -4.86 -9.41
CA LEU A 18 6.79 -4.85 -8.05
C LEU A 18 5.45 -5.56 -8.01
N ASP A 19 5.41 -6.78 -7.46
CA ASP A 19 4.14 -7.46 -7.24
C ASP A 19 3.26 -6.70 -6.23
N VAL A 20 1.96 -7.01 -6.23
CA VAL A 20 0.98 -6.31 -5.39
C VAL A 20 1.31 -6.39 -3.90
N ASN A 21 1.82 -7.51 -3.39
CA ASN A 21 2.19 -7.66 -1.98
C ASN A 21 3.40 -6.78 -1.65
N THR A 22 4.36 -6.70 -2.56
CA THR A 22 5.52 -5.80 -2.43
C THR A 22 5.08 -4.34 -2.39
N GLN A 23 4.17 -3.92 -3.28
CA GLN A 23 3.62 -2.57 -3.26
C GLN A 23 2.86 -2.27 -1.96
N ILE A 24 2.06 -3.20 -1.46
CA ILE A 24 1.33 -3.09 -0.18
C ILE A 24 2.31 -2.91 1.00
N GLU A 25 3.37 -3.71 1.08
CA GLU A 25 4.36 -3.57 2.15
C GLU A 25 5.15 -2.26 2.06
N ILE A 26 5.42 -1.74 0.85
CA ILE A 26 5.99 -0.39 0.67
C ILE A 26 5.05 0.68 1.23
N VAL A 27 3.75 0.59 0.94
CA VAL A 27 2.75 1.49 1.53
C VAL A 27 2.83 1.40 3.05
N PHE A 28 2.78 0.21 3.65
CA PHE A 28 2.83 0.06 5.11
C PHE A 28 4.11 0.60 5.75
N LYS A 29 5.26 0.41 5.11
CA LYS A 29 6.54 0.95 5.60
C LYS A 29 6.60 2.48 5.54
N SER A 30 5.83 3.09 4.64
CA SER A 30 5.76 4.56 4.49
C SER A 30 4.79 5.23 5.47
N LEU A 31 3.90 4.48 6.14
CA LEU A 31 2.93 5.04 7.07
C LEU A 31 3.60 5.42 8.41
N THR A 32 3.06 6.45 9.06
CA THR A 32 3.48 6.84 10.41
C THR A 32 2.95 5.84 11.45
N LYS A 33 3.51 5.89 12.67
CA LYS A 33 3.15 5.02 13.80
C LYS A 33 1.66 5.08 14.20
N GLU A 34 0.95 6.13 13.81
CA GLU A 34 -0.49 6.32 14.07
C GLU A 34 -1.34 5.28 13.31
N PHE A 35 -0.82 4.73 12.21
CA PHE A 35 -1.50 3.72 11.40
C PHE A 35 -1.16 2.27 11.79
N VAL A 36 -0.52 2.05 12.95
CA VAL A 36 -0.19 0.69 13.42
C VAL A 36 -1.44 -0.18 13.54
N SER A 37 -2.53 0.35 14.11
CA SER A 37 -3.79 -0.38 14.26
C SER A 37 -4.40 -0.76 12.90
N PHE A 38 -4.31 0.13 11.91
CA PHE A 38 -4.74 -0.15 10.54
C PHE A 38 -3.94 -1.30 9.92
N ARG A 39 -2.60 -1.26 10.05
CA ARG A 39 -1.74 -2.34 9.53
C ARG A 39 -2.04 -3.69 10.18
N VAL A 40 -2.26 -3.71 11.50
CA VAL A 40 -2.60 -4.94 12.23
C VAL A 40 -3.96 -5.48 11.77
N ALA A 41 -4.97 -4.63 11.69
CA ALA A 41 -6.30 -5.02 11.20
C ALA A 41 -6.26 -5.55 9.76
N TYR A 42 -5.46 -4.93 8.90
CA TYR A 42 -5.27 -5.38 7.52
C TYR A 42 -4.64 -6.78 7.45
N LYS A 43 -3.56 -7.02 8.21
CA LYS A 43 -2.88 -8.32 8.25
C LYS A 43 -3.74 -9.43 8.84
N LEU A 44 -4.52 -9.12 9.87
CA LEU A 44 -5.42 -10.09 10.53
C LEU A 44 -6.66 -10.41 9.68
N GLY A 45 -7.17 -9.44 8.92
CA GLY A 45 -8.36 -9.62 8.10
C GLY A 45 -8.16 -10.50 6.86
N ASN A 46 -6.93 -10.96 6.58
CA ASN A 46 -6.54 -11.70 5.38
C ASN A 46 -7.15 -11.12 4.09
N LYS A 47 -7.18 -9.79 4.01
CA LYS A 47 -7.86 -9.07 2.96
C LYS A 47 -7.05 -9.17 1.67
N ALA A 48 -7.49 -10.01 0.73
CA ALA A 48 -7.03 -10.02 -0.65
C ALA A 48 -7.55 -8.77 -1.37
N LEU A 49 -6.94 -7.63 -1.09
CA LEU A 49 -7.32 -6.37 -1.70
C LEU A 49 -6.25 -5.91 -2.67
N THR A 50 -6.72 -5.37 -3.80
CA THR A 50 -5.87 -4.64 -4.73
C THR A 50 -5.24 -3.43 -4.03
N LEU A 51 -4.11 -2.93 -4.54
CA LEU A 51 -3.51 -1.69 -4.04
C LEU A 51 -4.55 -0.55 -4.00
N THR A 52 -5.42 -0.44 -5.01
CA THR A 52 -6.47 0.59 -5.06
C THR A 52 -7.43 0.52 -3.87
N GLN A 53 -7.84 -0.67 -3.43
CA GLN A 53 -8.69 -0.83 -2.25
C GLN A 53 -7.96 -0.47 -0.96
N LEU A 54 -6.70 -0.90 -0.79
CA LEU A 54 -5.86 -0.45 0.32
C LEU A 54 -5.80 1.08 0.38
N MET A 55 -5.60 1.72 -0.78
CA MET A 55 -5.48 3.18 -0.85
C MET A 55 -6.80 3.89 -0.48
N LYS A 56 -7.95 3.33 -0.87
CA LYS A 56 -9.27 3.86 -0.51
C LYS A 56 -9.58 3.70 0.99
N GLU A 57 -9.25 2.55 1.56
CA GLU A 57 -9.42 2.31 3.00
C GLU A 57 -8.53 3.26 3.82
N LEU A 58 -7.26 3.43 3.42
CA LEU A 58 -6.34 4.37 4.07
C LEU A 58 -6.77 5.84 3.97
N GLN A 59 -7.43 6.25 2.89
CA GLN A 59 -7.99 7.60 2.76
C GLN A 59 -9.20 7.84 3.65
N SER A 60 -9.90 6.77 4.04
CA SER A 60 -11.13 6.83 4.83
C SER A 60 -10.90 6.56 6.33
N TYR A 61 -9.68 6.17 6.70
CA TYR A 61 -9.24 5.89 8.07
C TYR A 61 -8.68 7.16 8.72
#